data_AF-A0A7S8IT31-F1
#
_entry.id   AF-A0A7S8IT31-F1
#
_cell.length_a   1.000
_cell.length_b   1.000
_cell.length_c   1.000
_cell.angle_alpha   90.00
_cell.angle_beta   90.00
_cell.angle_gamma   90.00
#
_symmetry.space_group_name_H-M   'P 1'
#
loop_
_entity.id
_entity.type
_entity.pdbx_description
1 polymer ?
#
loop_
_entity_poly.entity_id
_entity_poly.type
_entity_poly.pdbx_seq_one_letter_code
_entity_poly.pdbx_strand_id
1 'polypeptide(L)'
;MSMIDPGAQVEISGYRWVPPFAQGFVRDLRPRWACEEAGVSYRERLANVADKPDWLVEGQPWSQIPIIRDGEITFFESGASLLHLAQKSEILLPADPQRQATAISWLFAAFNTVEPPIFEHGNISFFAKDEEWAKLRRPSLEEFLGRRLAPLEARLSASEWLDGQFTVADIAMVTTLRSLGGSRVLAAHPAVEAYVARGEARPAFKQAMADQLAAFARHPDNTD
;
A
#
# COMPACT_ATOMS: atom_id res chain seq x y z
N MET A 1 19.61 3.50 -4.71
CA MET A 1 20.03 4.40 -3.61
C MET A 1 18.74 4.97 -3.06
N SER A 2 18.55 4.95 -1.74
CA SER A 2 17.30 5.43 -1.11
C SER A 2 16.99 6.87 -1.51
N MET A 3 15.70 7.17 -1.64
CA MET A 3 15.18 8.53 -1.84
C MET A 3 14.99 9.29 -0.52
N ILE A 4 15.35 8.70 0.63
CA ILE A 4 15.30 9.42 1.91
C ILE A 4 16.39 10.48 1.96
N ASP A 5 15.97 11.75 2.03
CA ASP A 5 16.83 12.91 2.20
C ASP A 5 16.20 13.87 3.24
N PRO A 6 16.84 14.12 4.39
CA PRO A 6 16.36 15.07 5.39
C PRO A 6 16.09 16.49 4.85
N GLY A 7 16.75 16.89 3.76
CA GLY A 7 16.56 18.18 3.08
C GLY A 7 15.45 18.20 2.04
N ALA A 8 14.79 17.06 1.76
CA ALA A 8 13.75 16.99 0.75
C ALA A 8 12.52 17.82 1.11
N GLN A 9 11.87 18.41 0.09
CA GLN A 9 10.63 19.17 0.25
C GLN A 9 9.45 18.28 0.68
N VAL A 10 9.32 17.11 0.05
CA VAL A 10 8.28 16.13 0.36
C VAL A 10 8.57 15.47 1.70
N GLU A 11 7.59 15.46 2.60
CA GLU A 11 7.63 14.76 3.89
C GLU A 11 6.54 13.70 3.92
N ILE A 12 6.93 12.47 4.27
CA ILE A 12 6.02 11.34 4.44
C ILE A 12 5.99 10.98 5.93
N SER A 13 4.81 10.99 6.54
CA SER A 13 4.69 10.47 7.89
C SER A 13 4.73 8.94 7.90
N GLY A 14 5.30 8.37 8.96
CA GLY A 14 5.45 6.93 9.17
C GLY A 14 5.32 6.58 10.65
N TYR A 15 5.22 5.30 11.00
CA TYR A 15 5.38 4.89 12.40
C TYR A 15 6.85 4.60 12.70
N ARG A 16 7.29 4.94 13.90
CA ARG A 16 8.64 4.60 14.37
C ARG A 16 8.78 3.10 14.63
N TRP A 17 7.70 2.44 15.01
CA TRP A 17 7.63 1.00 15.25
C TRP A 17 6.19 0.51 15.15
N VAL A 18 6.00 -0.74 14.68
CA VAL A 18 4.74 -1.49 14.74
C VAL A 18 5.03 -2.97 15.07
N PRO A 19 4.05 -3.73 15.57
CA PRO A 19 4.22 -5.15 15.82
C PRO A 19 4.73 -5.92 14.60
N PRO A 20 5.52 -7.00 14.77
CA PRO A 20 6.17 -7.70 13.64
C PRO A 20 5.23 -8.11 12.50
N PHE A 21 4.00 -8.51 12.80
CA PHE A 21 3.02 -8.90 11.77
C PHE A 21 2.58 -7.72 10.87
N ALA A 22 2.73 -6.47 11.32
CA ALA A 22 2.36 -5.27 10.59
C ALA A 22 3.55 -4.61 9.87
N GLN A 23 4.79 -5.02 10.17
CA GLN A 23 5.99 -4.47 9.53
C GLN A 23 6.00 -4.84 8.05
N GLY A 24 6.24 -3.85 7.18
CA GLY A 24 6.10 -4.02 5.75
C GLY A 24 4.68 -3.85 5.21
N PHE A 25 3.66 -3.73 6.07
CA PHE A 25 2.24 -3.61 5.64
C PHE A 25 1.60 -2.27 6.02
N VAL A 26 2.34 -1.37 6.68
CA VAL A 26 1.86 -0.01 6.99
C VAL A 26 1.73 0.78 5.68
N ARG A 27 0.65 1.55 5.57
CA ARG A 27 0.24 2.24 4.33
C ARG A 27 1.19 3.35 3.88
N ASP A 28 2.15 3.78 4.69
CA ASP A 28 3.24 4.69 4.26
C ASP A 28 4.20 4.04 3.26
N LEU A 29 4.21 2.71 3.15
CA LEU A 29 4.96 2.01 2.09
C LEU A 29 4.55 2.48 0.68
N ARG A 30 3.26 2.79 0.46
CA ARG A 30 2.73 3.20 -0.85
C ARG A 30 3.39 4.49 -1.36
N PRO A 31 3.35 5.63 -0.63
CA PRO A 31 4.02 6.84 -1.10
C PRO A 31 5.55 6.72 -1.10
N ARG A 32 6.16 5.93 -0.21
CA ARG A 32 7.61 5.64 -0.28
C ARG A 32 7.99 4.94 -1.58
N TRP A 33 7.23 3.89 -1.94
CA TRP A 33 7.44 3.17 -3.18
C TRP A 33 7.23 4.08 -4.40
N ALA A 34 6.19 4.92 -4.39
CA ALA A 34 5.99 5.90 -5.45
C ALA A 34 7.17 6.87 -5.59
N CYS A 35 7.73 7.38 -4.49
CA CYS A 35 8.93 8.22 -4.50
C CYS A 35 10.15 7.50 -5.11
N GLU A 36 10.39 6.24 -4.73
CA GLU A 36 11.47 5.42 -5.28
C GLU A 36 11.31 5.18 -6.80
N GLU A 37 10.09 4.92 -7.28
CA GLU A 37 9.81 4.75 -8.71
C GLU A 37 9.97 6.07 -9.49
N ALA A 38 9.58 7.20 -8.87
CA ALA A 38 9.61 8.52 -9.48
C ALA A 38 10.99 9.21 -9.41
N GLY A 39 11.91 8.69 -8.60
CA GLY A 39 13.16 9.39 -8.29
C GLY A 39 12.94 10.69 -7.49
N VAL A 40 11.88 10.74 -6.67
CA VAL A 40 11.52 11.91 -5.86
C VAL A 40 12.05 11.70 -4.45
N SER A 41 12.99 12.54 -4.04
CA SER A 41 13.49 12.56 -2.67
C SER A 41 12.40 12.94 -1.66
N TYR A 42 12.40 12.33 -0.48
CA TYR A 42 11.47 12.65 0.60
C TYR A 42 12.15 12.56 1.98
N ARG A 43 11.64 13.29 2.97
CA ARG A 43 12.03 13.15 4.38
C ARG A 43 10.95 12.42 5.17
N GLU A 44 11.34 11.79 6.27
CA GLU A 44 10.43 11.04 7.14
C GLU A 44 10.00 11.85 8.36
N ARG A 45 8.72 11.75 8.74
CA ARG A 45 8.24 12.21 10.05
C ARG A 45 7.58 11.08 10.82
N LEU A 46 8.31 10.49 11.77
CA LEU A 46 7.89 9.26 12.45
C LEU A 46 7.07 9.55 13.71
N ALA A 47 5.97 8.84 13.90
CA ALA A 47 5.10 8.90 15.09
C ALA A 47 5.21 7.65 15.97
N ASN A 48 4.91 7.78 17.26
CA ASN A 48 4.56 6.62 18.08
C ASN A 48 3.13 6.17 17.76
N VAL A 49 2.89 4.87 17.75
CA VAL A 49 1.52 4.32 17.65
C VAL A 49 0.78 4.42 18.98
N ALA A 50 1.46 4.25 20.12
CA ALA A 50 0.88 4.29 21.46
C ALA A 50 0.65 5.73 21.98
N ASP A 51 1.59 6.63 21.67
CA ASP A 51 1.56 8.04 22.08
C ASP A 51 1.56 8.96 20.86
N LYS A 52 0.37 9.12 20.26
CA LYS A 52 0.24 9.85 18.98
C LYS A 52 0.51 11.34 19.19
N PRO A 53 1.45 11.95 18.46
CA PRO A 53 1.76 13.36 18.61
C PRO A 53 0.67 14.26 18.02
N ASP A 54 0.55 15.48 18.53
CA ASP A 54 -0.49 16.45 18.14
C ASP A 54 -0.57 16.66 16.61
N TRP A 55 0.58 16.76 15.94
CA TRP A 55 0.62 16.95 14.49
C TRP A 55 -0.05 15.82 13.69
N LEU A 56 -0.12 14.60 14.24
CA LEU A 56 -0.81 13.47 13.62
C LEU A 56 -2.31 13.51 13.90
N VAL A 57 -2.69 13.88 15.13
CA VAL A 57 -4.09 13.98 15.57
C VAL A 57 -4.79 15.13 14.84
N GLU A 58 -4.12 16.27 14.71
CA GLU A 58 -4.63 17.46 14.02
C GLU A 58 -4.57 17.31 12.49
N GLY A 59 -3.52 16.65 11.97
CA GLY A 59 -3.29 16.55 10.54
C GLY A 59 -4.07 15.44 9.83
N GLN A 60 -4.62 14.47 10.57
CA GLN A 60 -5.43 13.40 10.01
C GLN A 60 -6.63 13.10 10.94
N PRO A 61 -7.89 13.26 10.48
CA PRO A 61 -9.08 13.18 11.34
C PRO A 61 -9.31 11.85 12.10
N TRP A 62 -8.65 10.77 11.69
CA TRP A 62 -8.67 9.45 12.32
C TRP A 62 -7.30 9.07 12.94
N SER A 63 -6.39 10.05 13.03
CA SER A 63 -5.01 9.95 13.51
C SER A 63 -4.25 8.76 12.89
N GLN A 64 -4.40 8.59 11.57
CA GLN A 64 -3.73 7.58 10.76
C GLN A 64 -2.61 8.15 9.90
N ILE A 65 -1.79 7.23 9.40
CA ILE A 65 -0.65 7.49 8.52
C ILE A 65 -0.94 6.84 7.15
N PRO A 66 -0.49 7.43 6.02
CA PRO A 66 0.37 8.61 5.90
C PRO A 66 -0.37 9.95 5.85
N ILE A 67 0.30 10.97 6.39
CA ILE A 67 0.13 12.39 6.06
C ILE A 67 1.30 12.73 5.13
N ILE A 68 1.02 13.50 4.07
CA ILE A 68 2.02 14.07 3.18
C ILE A 68 2.10 15.57 3.41
N ARG A 69 3.32 16.10 3.48
CA ARG A 69 3.58 17.54 3.29
C ARG A 69 4.45 17.75 2.06
N ASP A 70 4.10 18.73 1.24
CA ASP A 70 4.88 19.14 0.08
C ASP A 70 4.84 20.67 -0.02
N GLY A 71 5.83 21.32 0.58
CA GLY A 71 5.79 22.76 0.83
C GLY A 71 4.61 23.13 1.73
N GLU A 72 3.74 24.03 1.24
CA GLU A 72 2.54 24.50 1.96
C GLU A 72 1.35 23.52 1.87
N ILE A 73 1.43 22.50 1.01
CA ILE A 73 0.35 21.54 0.82
C ILE A 73 0.48 20.43 1.85
N THR A 74 -0.57 20.22 2.66
CA THR A 74 -0.66 19.12 3.64
C THR A 74 -1.97 18.37 3.45
N PHE A 75 -1.90 17.04 3.36
CA PHE A 75 -3.07 16.18 3.15
C PHE A 75 -2.80 14.75 3.62
N PHE A 76 -3.83 13.90 3.60
CA PHE A 76 -3.76 12.50 4.02
C PHE A 76 -4.42 11.59 2.98
N GLU A 77 -4.48 10.29 3.29
CA GLU A 77 -4.86 9.16 2.43
C GLU A 77 -3.75 8.68 1.51
N SER A 78 -3.42 7.40 1.61
CA SER A 78 -2.38 6.78 0.78
C SER A 78 -2.72 6.82 -0.72
N GLY A 79 -4.00 6.71 -1.10
CA GLY A 79 -4.44 6.85 -2.49
C GLY A 79 -4.28 8.27 -3.04
N ALA A 80 -4.64 9.29 -2.24
CA ALA A 80 -4.40 10.68 -2.60
C ALA A 80 -2.89 10.98 -2.70
N SER A 81 -2.08 10.41 -1.80
CA SER A 81 -0.62 10.52 -1.82
C SER A 81 -0.03 10.01 -3.13
N LEU A 82 -0.51 8.85 -3.60
CA LEU A 82 -0.10 8.30 -4.90
C LEU A 82 -0.45 9.24 -6.06
N LEU A 83 -1.68 9.77 -6.10
CA LEU A 83 -2.10 10.69 -7.16
C LEU A 83 -1.30 11.99 -7.16
N HIS A 84 -0.99 12.55 -5.98
CA HIS A 84 -0.15 13.74 -5.86
C HIS A 84 1.28 13.50 -6.36
N LEU A 85 1.91 12.41 -5.91
CA LEU A 85 3.27 12.05 -6.34
C LEU A 85 3.33 11.71 -7.83
N ALA A 86 2.26 11.16 -8.39
CA ALA A 86 2.18 10.88 -9.82
C ALA A 86 2.24 12.13 -10.70
N GLN A 87 1.78 13.28 -10.22
CA GLN A 87 1.90 14.54 -10.96
C GLN A 87 3.37 14.99 -11.15
N LYS A 88 4.29 14.41 -10.38
CA LYS A 88 5.73 14.69 -10.46
C LYS A 88 6.49 13.71 -11.37
N SER A 89 5.81 12.70 -11.94
CA SER A 89 6.47 11.69 -12.76
C SER A 89 5.52 11.01 -13.77
N GLU A 90 5.85 11.11 -15.06
CA GLU A 90 5.12 10.42 -16.13
C GLU A 90 5.24 8.89 -16.05
N ILE A 91 6.20 8.36 -15.27
CA ILE A 91 6.32 6.92 -15.00
C ILE A 91 5.11 6.44 -14.18
N LEU A 92 4.61 7.29 -13.29
CA LEU A 92 3.58 6.92 -12.33
C LEU A 92 2.16 7.10 -12.87
N LEU A 93 1.96 8.01 -13.82
CA LEU A 93 0.66 8.24 -14.45
C LEU A 93 0.84 8.74 -15.89
N PRO A 94 0.32 8.04 -16.90
CA PRO A 94 0.44 8.44 -18.29
C PRO A 94 -0.24 9.79 -18.58
N ALA A 95 0.30 10.54 -19.53
CA ALA A 95 -0.30 11.80 -20.01
C ALA A 95 -1.50 11.59 -20.96
N ASP A 96 -1.62 10.41 -21.59
CA ASP A 96 -2.77 10.08 -22.43
C ASP A 96 -4.06 10.07 -21.58
N PRO A 97 -5.11 10.84 -21.96
CA PRO A 97 -6.32 10.98 -21.13
C PRO A 97 -7.03 9.66 -20.83
N GLN A 98 -7.12 8.75 -21.81
CA GLN A 98 -7.81 7.48 -21.62
C GLN A 98 -7.03 6.55 -20.68
N ARG A 99 -5.70 6.50 -20.85
CA ARG A 99 -4.82 5.71 -19.97
C ARG A 99 -4.78 6.29 -18.57
N GLN A 100 -4.75 7.61 -18.42
CA GLN A 100 -4.85 8.27 -17.13
C GLN A 100 -6.16 7.91 -16.41
N ALA A 101 -7.30 8.01 -17.09
CA ALA A 101 -8.60 7.62 -16.53
C ALA A 101 -8.64 6.13 -16.15
N THR A 102 -8.00 5.27 -16.94
CA THR A 102 -7.89 3.82 -16.68
C THR A 102 -7.04 3.54 -15.44
N ALA A 103 -5.88 4.17 -15.31
CA ALA A 103 -5.02 4.04 -14.12
C ALA A 103 -5.74 4.52 -12.85
N ILE A 104 -6.41 5.68 -12.90
CA ILE A 104 -7.20 6.19 -11.76
C ILE A 104 -8.34 5.22 -11.41
N SER A 105 -9.03 4.66 -12.40
CA SER A 105 -10.10 3.68 -12.18
C SER A 105 -9.60 2.44 -11.43
N TRP A 106 -8.45 1.90 -11.85
CA TRP A 106 -7.82 0.77 -11.18
C TRP A 106 -7.30 1.10 -9.79
N LEU A 107 -6.78 2.32 -9.59
CA LEU A 107 -6.38 2.82 -8.28
C LEU A 107 -7.57 2.79 -7.32
N PHE A 108 -8.72 3.35 -7.72
CA PHE A 108 -9.93 3.28 -6.90
C PHE A 108 -10.49 1.85 -6.77
N ALA A 109 -10.36 1.00 -7.79
CA ALA A 109 -10.73 -0.41 -7.67
C ALA A 109 -9.91 -1.14 -6.60
N ALA A 110 -8.61 -0.84 -6.48
CA ALA A 110 -7.77 -1.39 -5.42
C ALA A 110 -8.34 -1.05 -4.03
N PHE A 111 -8.71 0.22 -3.78
CA PHE A 111 -9.20 0.67 -2.47
C PHE A 111 -10.65 0.32 -2.16
N ASN A 112 -11.56 0.42 -3.15
CA ASN A 112 -13.00 0.31 -2.90
C ASN A 112 -13.59 -1.05 -3.28
N THR A 113 -12.92 -1.81 -4.15
CA THR A 113 -13.44 -3.10 -4.63
C THR A 113 -12.65 -4.28 -4.09
N VAL A 114 -11.32 -4.15 -4.05
CA VAL A 114 -10.42 -5.27 -3.73
C VAL A 114 -9.98 -5.26 -2.27
N GLU A 115 -9.58 -4.11 -1.71
CA GLU A 115 -9.11 -4.01 -0.32
C GLU A 115 -10.16 -4.38 0.74
N PRO A 116 -11.45 -3.99 0.65
CA PRO A 116 -12.40 -4.22 1.74
C PRO A 116 -12.58 -5.70 2.14
N PRO A 117 -12.82 -6.66 1.22
CA PRO A 117 -12.90 -8.07 1.60
C PRO A 117 -11.55 -8.66 2.01
N ILE A 118 -10.42 -8.13 1.52
CA ILE A 118 -9.08 -8.56 1.96
C ILE A 118 -8.83 -8.12 3.40
N PHE A 119 -9.25 -6.91 3.76
CA PHE A 119 -9.19 -6.41 5.12
C PHE A 119 -10.03 -7.26 6.07
N GLU A 120 -11.27 -7.61 5.68
CA GLU A 120 -12.10 -8.55 6.44
C GLU A 120 -11.41 -9.91 6.61
N HIS A 121 -10.79 -10.43 5.53
CA HIS A 121 -10.07 -11.70 5.57
C HIS A 121 -8.87 -11.66 6.52
N GLY A 122 -8.11 -10.57 6.52
CA GLY A 122 -7.06 -10.32 7.51
C GLY A 122 -7.62 -10.28 8.94
N ASN A 123 -8.73 -9.57 9.15
CA ASN A 123 -9.38 -9.47 10.45
C ASN A 123 -9.74 -10.82 11.05
N ILE A 124 -10.42 -11.69 10.27
CA ILE A 124 -10.81 -13.03 10.73
C ILE A 124 -9.62 -14.00 10.84
N SER A 125 -8.48 -13.69 10.24
CA SER A 125 -7.29 -14.55 10.25
C SER A 125 -6.30 -14.22 11.35
N PHE A 126 -6.25 -12.96 11.79
CA PHE A 126 -5.27 -12.50 12.79
C PHE A 126 -5.93 -12.03 14.10
N PHE A 127 -6.98 -11.21 14.02
CA PHE A 127 -7.54 -10.55 15.20
C PHE A 127 -8.73 -11.30 15.80
N ALA A 128 -9.57 -11.91 14.97
CA ALA A 128 -10.75 -12.67 15.38
C ALA A 128 -10.61 -14.18 15.13
N LYS A 129 -9.39 -14.70 15.02
CA LYS A 129 -9.12 -16.09 14.57
C LYS A 129 -9.79 -17.16 15.44
N ASP A 130 -9.96 -16.89 16.73
CA ASP A 130 -10.50 -17.84 17.72
C ASP A 130 -12.02 -17.69 17.88
N GLU A 131 -12.60 -16.63 17.32
CA GLU A 131 -14.03 -16.33 17.38
C GLU A 131 -14.84 -17.28 16.50
N GLU A 132 -15.96 -17.78 17.00
CA GLU A 132 -16.76 -18.77 16.27
C GLU A 132 -17.41 -18.19 15.01
N TRP A 133 -17.87 -16.94 15.08
CA TRP A 133 -18.43 -16.25 13.91
C TRP A 133 -17.40 -16.08 12.78
N ALA A 134 -16.11 -15.94 13.12
CA ALA A 134 -15.04 -15.78 12.14
C ALA A 134 -14.79 -17.09 11.37
N LYS A 135 -14.83 -18.23 12.08
CA LYS A 135 -14.73 -19.56 11.44
C LYS A 135 -15.90 -19.84 10.51
N LEU A 136 -17.12 -19.50 10.93
CA LEU A 136 -18.33 -19.64 10.10
C LEU A 136 -18.33 -18.70 8.90
N ARG A 137 -17.77 -17.49 9.05
CA ARG A 137 -17.68 -16.50 7.96
C ARG A 137 -16.66 -16.89 6.89
N ARG A 138 -15.54 -17.51 7.28
CA ARG A 138 -14.37 -17.77 6.41
C ARG A 138 -14.72 -18.39 5.05
N PRO A 139 -15.46 -19.51 4.93
CA PRO A 139 -15.69 -20.13 3.63
C PRO A 139 -16.40 -19.21 2.64
N SER A 140 -17.45 -18.52 3.10
CA SER A 140 -18.21 -17.58 2.26
C SER A 140 -17.41 -16.33 1.88
N LEU A 141 -16.46 -15.90 2.72
CA LEU A 141 -15.57 -14.78 2.43
C LEU A 141 -14.50 -15.18 1.41
N GLU A 142 -13.90 -16.36 1.55
CA GLU A 142 -12.90 -16.86 0.59
C GLU A 142 -13.53 -17.08 -0.80
N GLU A 143 -14.76 -17.58 -0.88
CA GLU A 143 -15.52 -17.66 -2.14
C GLU A 143 -15.78 -16.27 -2.74
N PHE A 144 -16.16 -15.30 -1.91
CA PHE A 144 -16.38 -13.92 -2.36
C PHE A 144 -15.09 -13.28 -2.87
N LEU A 145 -13.97 -13.48 -2.18
CA LEU A 145 -12.66 -13.02 -2.62
C LEU A 145 -12.26 -13.66 -3.95
N GLY A 146 -12.47 -14.96 -4.14
CA GLY A 146 -12.20 -15.62 -5.42
C GLY A 146 -12.97 -14.97 -6.57
N ARG A 147 -14.26 -14.66 -6.38
CA ARG A 147 -15.07 -13.92 -7.37
C ARG A 147 -14.55 -12.51 -7.63
N ARG A 148 -13.93 -11.85 -6.64
CA ARG A 148 -13.33 -10.51 -6.78
C ARG A 148 -11.97 -10.56 -7.49
N LEU A 149 -11.20 -11.64 -7.33
CA LEU A 149 -9.91 -11.81 -8.00
C LEU A 149 -10.05 -12.32 -9.44
N ALA A 150 -11.15 -13.01 -9.79
CA ALA A 150 -11.34 -13.54 -11.15
C ALA A 150 -11.21 -12.50 -12.29
N PRO A 151 -11.74 -11.26 -12.20
CA PRO A 151 -11.50 -10.23 -13.22
C PRO A 151 -10.03 -9.77 -13.28
N LEU A 152 -9.34 -9.72 -12.14
CA LEU A 152 -7.91 -9.41 -12.10
C LEU A 152 -7.09 -10.52 -12.76
N GLU A 153 -7.42 -11.78 -12.48
CA GLU A 153 -6.78 -12.94 -13.10
C GLU A 153 -6.90 -12.91 -14.62
N ALA A 154 -8.10 -12.64 -15.15
CA ALA A 154 -8.31 -12.50 -16.59
C ALA A 154 -7.50 -11.33 -17.18
N ARG A 155 -7.48 -10.18 -16.51
CA ARG A 155 -6.73 -9.00 -16.95
C ARG A 155 -5.23 -9.25 -16.99
N LEU A 156 -4.69 -9.84 -15.92
CA LEU A 156 -3.25 -10.04 -15.69
C LEU A 156 -2.71 -11.28 -16.42
N SER A 157 -3.57 -12.18 -16.87
CA SER A 157 -3.21 -13.24 -17.81
C SER A 157 -2.87 -12.69 -19.21
N ALA A 158 -3.43 -11.54 -19.57
CA ALA A 158 -3.26 -10.91 -20.88
C ALA A 158 -2.32 -9.70 -20.86
N SER A 159 -1.82 -9.29 -19.70
CA SER A 159 -1.06 -8.04 -19.56
C SER A 159 -0.15 -8.06 -18.35
N GLU A 160 1.01 -7.40 -18.48
CA GLU A 160 2.00 -7.35 -17.42
C GLU A 160 1.52 -6.54 -16.21
N TRP A 161 0.85 -5.41 -16.49
CA TRP A 161 0.33 -4.43 -15.52
C TRP A 161 -1.13 -4.07 -15.81
N LEU A 162 -1.82 -3.42 -14.87
CA LEU A 162 -3.26 -3.15 -14.97
C LEU A 162 -3.65 -2.26 -16.16
N ASP A 163 -2.77 -1.38 -16.62
CA ASP A 163 -2.91 -0.55 -17.83
C ASP A 163 -1.82 -0.87 -18.88
N GLY A 164 -1.27 -2.09 -18.87
CA GLY A 164 -0.19 -2.51 -19.77
C GLY A 164 1.19 -1.98 -19.37
N GLN A 165 1.31 -0.73 -18.92
CA GLN A 165 2.49 -0.20 -18.25
C GLN A 165 2.24 -0.02 -16.75
N PHE A 166 3.31 -0.05 -15.97
CA PHE A 166 3.26 0.18 -14.52
C PHE A 166 2.81 1.61 -14.22
N THR A 167 1.91 1.76 -13.25
CA THR A 167 1.39 3.06 -12.79
C THR A 167 1.16 3.04 -11.27
N VAL A 168 0.71 4.16 -10.70
CA VAL A 168 0.23 4.21 -9.31
C VAL A 168 -0.91 3.23 -9.01
N ALA A 169 -1.68 2.83 -10.02
CA ALA A 169 -2.70 1.80 -9.84
C ALA A 169 -2.09 0.48 -9.40
N ASP A 170 -0.91 0.15 -9.93
CA ASP A 170 -0.20 -1.06 -9.61
C ASP A 170 0.44 -1.00 -8.21
N ILE A 171 0.93 0.18 -7.80
CA ILE A 171 1.37 0.38 -6.41
C ILE A 171 0.23 0.11 -5.44
N ALA A 172 -0.96 0.69 -5.68
CA ALA A 172 -2.13 0.46 -4.85
C ALA A 172 -2.57 -1.00 -4.85
N MET A 173 -2.66 -1.64 -6.02
CA MET A 173 -3.16 -3.01 -6.16
C MET A 173 -2.18 -4.05 -5.60
N VAL A 174 -0.88 -3.97 -5.91
CA VAL A 174 0.13 -4.89 -5.38
C VAL A 174 0.19 -4.82 -3.86
N THR A 175 0.22 -3.62 -3.27
CA THR A 175 0.26 -3.47 -1.81
C THR A 175 -1.02 -3.98 -1.12
N THR A 176 -2.16 -3.91 -1.80
CA THR A 176 -3.40 -4.53 -1.34
C THR A 176 -3.35 -6.06 -1.41
N LEU A 177 -3.00 -6.60 -2.58
CA LEU A 177 -3.04 -8.05 -2.85
C LEU A 177 -1.99 -8.85 -2.07
N ARG A 178 -0.80 -8.28 -1.82
CA ARG A 178 0.26 -8.98 -1.05
C ARG A 178 -0.16 -9.33 0.38
N SER A 179 -1.20 -8.68 0.92
CA SER A 179 -1.80 -9.05 2.20
C SER A 179 -2.47 -10.43 2.19
N LEU A 180 -2.72 -11.00 1.00
CA LEU A 180 -3.18 -12.37 0.80
C LEU A 180 -2.02 -13.38 0.62
N GLY A 181 -0.77 -12.97 0.80
CA GLY A 181 0.41 -13.83 0.63
C GLY A 181 0.28 -15.14 1.41
N GLY A 182 0.52 -16.27 0.73
CA GLY A 182 0.39 -17.62 1.30
C GLY A 182 -1.05 -18.11 1.52
N SER A 183 -2.07 -17.32 1.19
CA SER A 183 -3.47 -17.76 1.25
C SER A 183 -3.83 -18.69 0.09
N ARG A 184 -4.77 -19.61 0.32
CA ARG A 184 -5.33 -20.46 -0.74
C ARG A 184 -6.05 -19.66 -1.83
N VAL A 185 -6.63 -18.53 -1.45
CA VAL A 185 -7.33 -17.64 -2.37
C VAL A 185 -6.36 -17.06 -3.40
N LEU A 186 -5.20 -16.57 -2.97
CA LEU A 186 -4.19 -16.04 -3.89
C LEU A 186 -3.58 -17.15 -4.75
N ALA A 187 -3.26 -18.31 -4.16
CA ALA A 187 -2.68 -19.46 -4.88
C ALA A 187 -3.63 -20.03 -5.96
N ALA A 188 -4.94 -19.79 -5.86
CA ALA A 188 -5.91 -20.16 -6.88
C ALA A 188 -5.96 -19.20 -8.09
N HIS A 189 -5.23 -18.09 -8.05
CA HIS A 189 -5.18 -17.04 -9.07
C HIS A 189 -3.71 -16.79 -9.48
N PRO A 190 -3.10 -17.69 -10.26
CA PRO A 190 -1.67 -17.66 -10.54
C PRO A 190 -1.20 -16.40 -11.30
N ALA A 191 -2.01 -15.80 -12.17
CA ALA A 191 -1.62 -14.55 -12.82
C ALA A 191 -1.60 -13.38 -11.82
N VAL A 192 -2.53 -13.36 -10.87
CA VAL A 192 -2.55 -12.40 -9.75
C VAL A 192 -1.36 -12.63 -8.81
N GLU A 193 -1.06 -13.87 -8.45
CA GLU A 193 0.11 -14.21 -7.61
C GLU A 193 1.42 -13.79 -8.29
N ALA A 194 1.58 -14.11 -9.58
CA ALA A 194 2.73 -13.69 -10.36
C ALA A 194 2.83 -12.16 -10.50
N TYR A 195 1.70 -11.45 -10.58
CA TYR A 195 1.65 -10.00 -10.60
C TYR A 195 2.15 -9.37 -9.29
N VAL A 196 1.73 -9.92 -8.14
CA VAL A 196 2.25 -9.50 -6.84
C VAL A 196 3.76 -9.72 -6.78
N ALA A 197 4.22 -10.92 -7.14
CA ALA A 197 5.65 -11.25 -7.13
C ALA A 197 6.47 -10.32 -8.05
N ARG A 198 5.94 -9.96 -9.24
CA ARG A 198 6.56 -8.97 -10.13
C ARG A 198 6.69 -7.60 -9.47
N GLY A 199 5.63 -7.13 -8.82
CA GLY A 199 5.65 -5.85 -8.08
C GLY A 199 6.66 -5.85 -6.94
N GLU A 200 6.67 -6.90 -6.13
CA GLU A 200 7.63 -7.04 -5.01
C GLU A 200 9.08 -7.23 -5.47
N ALA A 201 9.29 -7.73 -6.69
CA ALA A 201 10.63 -7.90 -7.25
C ALA A 201 11.28 -6.57 -7.69
N ARG A 202 10.49 -5.50 -7.87
CA ARG A 202 10.98 -4.21 -8.38
C ARG A 202 12.02 -3.59 -7.42
N PRO A 203 13.12 -3.03 -7.94
CA PRO A 203 14.15 -2.40 -7.10
C PRO A 203 13.60 -1.30 -6.17
N ALA A 204 12.70 -0.46 -6.70
CA ALA A 204 12.06 0.61 -5.94
C ALA A 204 11.17 0.10 -4.80
N PHE A 205 10.40 -0.99 -5.03
CA PHE A 205 9.65 -1.64 -3.95
C PHE A 205 10.58 -2.16 -2.85
N LYS A 206 11.64 -2.86 -3.23
CA LYS A 206 12.63 -3.42 -2.28
C LYS A 206 13.30 -2.33 -1.47
N GLN A 207 13.66 -1.20 -2.10
CA GLN A 207 14.25 -0.07 -1.40
C GLN A 207 13.25 0.58 -0.43
N ALA A 208 12.02 0.87 -0.87
CA ALA A 208 10.98 1.44 -0.01
C ALA A 208 10.65 0.51 1.19
N MET A 209 10.62 -0.80 0.96
CA MET A 209 10.46 -1.81 1.99
C MET A 209 11.64 -1.79 2.97
N ALA A 210 12.87 -1.82 2.47
CA ALA A 210 14.07 -1.79 3.31
C ALA A 210 14.12 -0.52 4.17
N ASP A 211 13.76 0.63 3.61
CA ASP A 211 13.73 1.91 4.30
C ASP A 211 12.67 1.93 5.42
N GLN A 212 11.47 1.43 5.14
CA GLN A 212 10.41 1.29 6.15
C GLN A 212 10.84 0.36 7.29
N LEU A 213 11.41 -0.80 6.97
CA LEU A 213 11.89 -1.76 7.98
C LEU A 213 13.06 -1.20 8.79
N ALA A 214 13.95 -0.41 8.15
CA ALA A 214 15.05 0.25 8.83
C ALA A 214 14.55 1.28 9.86
N ALA A 215 13.43 1.97 9.61
CA ALA A 215 12.80 2.84 10.60
C ALA A 215 12.41 2.06 11.86
N PHE A 216 11.77 0.89 11.71
CA PHE A 216 11.39 0.05 12.85
C PHE A 216 12.59 -0.50 13.62
N ALA A 217 13.64 -0.91 12.92
CA ALA A 217 14.86 -1.44 13.54
C ALA A 217 15.62 -0.39 14.37
N ARG A 218 15.49 0.92 14.04
CA ARG A 218 16.06 2.02 14.83
C ARG A 218 15.30 2.28 16.14
N HIS A 219 14.10 1.74 16.30
CA HIS A 219 13.22 1.99 17.45
C HIS A 219 12.58 0.70 18.01
N PRO A 220 13.36 -0.30 18.46
CA PRO A 220 12.84 -1.61 18.87
C PRO A 220 11.93 -1.60 20.11
N ASP A 221 12.05 -0.57 20.98
CA ASP A 221 11.53 -0.59 22.36
C ASP A 221 10.25 0.25 22.60
N ASN A 222 9.21 0.13 21.76
CA ASN A 222 7.88 0.73 22.05
C ASN A 222 6.80 -0.34 22.31
N THR A 223 7.08 -1.27 23.22
CA THR A 223 6.07 -2.20 23.73
C THR A 223 5.29 -1.66 24.94
N ASP A 224 5.51 -0.39 25.32
CA ASP A 224 4.83 0.26 26.45
C ASP A 224 3.64 1.14 26.00
#